data_AF-A0A3S1D5L7-F1
#
_entry.id   AF-A0A3S1D5L7-F1
#
_cell.length_a   1.000
_cell.length_b   1.000
_cell.length_c   1.000
_cell.angle_alpha   90.00
_cell.angle_beta   90.00
_cell.angle_gamma   90.00
#
_symmetry.space_group_name_H-M   'P 1'
#
loop_
_entity.id
_entity.type
_entity.pdbx_description
1 polymer ?
#
loop_
_entity_poly.entity_id
_entity_poly.type
_entity_poly.pdbx_seq_one_letter_code
_entity_poly.pdbx_strand_id
1 'polypeptide(L)'
;MTSTETVLVGVDGCKAGWIAVRRASGMAPSVGVFATFTALLASLPENAVIAVDMPIGLPDLSGKGGRGPEALVRPLLGARQSSVFSIPSRAALYAETNDFTTIEAWYAAHIRASEVALTTSDPPRGVSIQAFGIFAKIREIDALLIARPDLRGRVFESHPEVAFC
;
A
#
# COMPACT_ATOMS: atom_id res chain seq x y z
N MET A 1 -1.88 -29.04 22.48
CA MET A 1 -1.37 -27.82 21.79
C MET A 1 -2.57 -27.03 21.36
N THR A 2 -2.93 -25.97 22.09
CA THR A 2 -3.93 -25.01 21.63
C THR A 2 -3.37 -24.36 20.37
N SER A 3 -3.98 -24.65 19.22
CA SER A 3 -3.75 -23.88 18.00
C SER A 3 -3.90 -22.42 18.37
N THR A 4 -2.82 -21.63 18.35
CA THR A 4 -2.90 -20.19 18.52
C THR A 4 -3.74 -19.67 17.36
N GLU A 5 -5.03 -19.42 17.62
CA GLU A 5 -5.96 -18.98 16.59
C GLU A 5 -5.39 -17.75 15.89
N THR A 6 -5.17 -17.87 14.59
CA THR A 6 -4.60 -16.80 13.79
C THR A 6 -5.65 -15.70 13.64
N VAL A 7 -5.27 -14.48 13.99
CA VAL A 7 -6.12 -13.31 13.77
C VAL A 7 -5.87 -12.81 12.34
N LEU A 8 -6.92 -12.71 11.54
CA LEU A 8 -6.85 -12.12 10.21
C LEU A 8 -7.27 -10.65 10.28
N VAL A 9 -6.52 -9.79 9.60
CA VAL A 9 -6.79 -8.35 9.58
C VAL A 9 -6.74 -7.84 8.14
N GLY A 10 -7.86 -7.31 7.65
CA GLY A 10 -7.91 -6.53 6.41
C GLY A 10 -7.69 -5.05 6.73
N VAL A 11 -6.85 -4.36 5.96
CA VAL A 11 -6.44 -2.97 6.21
C VAL A 11 -6.48 -2.14 4.93
N ASP A 12 -6.97 -0.91 5.06
CA ASP A 12 -6.95 0.10 3.99
C ASP A 12 -6.68 1.50 4.58
N GLY A 13 -6.19 2.41 3.74
CA GLY A 13 -6.01 3.81 4.07
C GLY A 13 -7.34 4.56 4.11
N CYS A 14 -7.47 5.49 5.05
CA CYS A 14 -8.62 6.38 5.11
C CYS A 14 -8.19 7.80 5.52
N LYS A 15 -9.11 8.78 5.41
CA LYS A 15 -8.81 10.18 5.77
C LYS A 15 -8.31 10.34 7.22
N ALA A 16 -8.72 9.46 8.12
CA ALA A 16 -8.32 9.47 9.53
C ALA A 16 -7.08 8.61 9.83
N GLY A 17 -6.45 8.02 8.81
CA GLY A 17 -5.27 7.16 8.94
C GLY A 17 -5.48 5.81 8.26
N TRP A 18 -5.76 4.78 9.05
CA TRP A 18 -5.93 3.39 8.63
C TRP A 18 -7.19 2.80 9.24
N ILE A 19 -8.01 2.17 8.41
CA ILE A 19 -9.13 1.35 8.86
C ILE A 19 -8.72 -0.11 8.84
N ALA A 20 -9.08 -0.85 9.90
CA ALA A 20 -8.78 -2.27 10.02
C ALA A 20 -10.02 -3.06 10.41
N VAL A 21 -10.27 -4.16 9.71
CA VAL A 21 -11.28 -5.16 10.06
C VAL A 21 -10.55 -6.39 10.55
N ARG A 22 -10.83 -6.83 11.78
CA ARG A 22 -10.15 -7.95 12.44
C ARG A 22 -11.13 -9.08 12.69
N ARG A 23 -10.67 -10.30 12.48
CA ARG A 23 -11.45 -11.50 12.79
C ARG A 23 -10.54 -12.58 13.37
N ALA A 24 -10.80 -12.95 14.62
CA ALA A 24 -10.35 -14.20 15.20
C ALA A 24 -11.30 -15.34 14.78
N SER A 25 -10.82 -16.57 14.81
CA SER A 25 -11.63 -17.75 14.54
C SER A 25 -12.84 -17.82 15.49
N GLY A 26 -14.00 -18.18 14.95
CA GLY A 26 -15.26 -18.25 15.71
C GLY A 26 -15.84 -16.91 16.20
N MET A 27 -15.14 -15.78 16.03
CA MET A 27 -15.59 -14.48 16.49
C MET A 27 -16.20 -13.63 15.36
N ALA A 28 -17.10 -12.73 15.76
CA ALA A 28 -17.60 -11.68 14.88
C ALA A 28 -16.47 -10.71 14.48
N PRO A 29 -16.49 -10.16 13.25
CA PRO A 29 -15.51 -9.16 12.86
C PRO A 29 -15.68 -7.88 13.69
N SER A 30 -14.56 -7.23 13.98
CA SER A 30 -14.51 -5.93 14.65
C SER A 30 -13.77 -4.91 13.79
N VAL A 31 -14.11 -3.64 13.92
CA VAL A 31 -13.54 -2.54 13.13
C VAL A 31 -12.81 -1.58 14.06
N GLY A 32 -11.66 -1.07 13.62
CA GLY A 32 -10.96 0.01 14.29
C GLY A 32 -10.33 0.99 13.30
N VAL A 33 -10.15 2.23 13.74
CA VAL A 33 -9.46 3.29 12.99
C VAL A 33 -8.23 3.74 13.77
N PHE A 34 -7.10 3.86 13.09
CA PHE A 34 -5.79 4.16 13.66
C PHE A 34 -5.15 5.31 12.92
N ALA A 35 -4.61 6.30 13.64
CA ALA A 35 -3.94 7.44 13.01
C ALA A 35 -2.73 7.02 12.16
N THR A 36 -1.99 5.99 12.62
CA THR A 36 -0.78 5.48 11.97
C THR A 36 -0.80 3.96 11.85
N PHE A 37 -0.05 3.42 10.89
CA PHE A 37 0.12 2.00 10.68
C PHE A 37 0.85 1.37 11.87
N THR A 38 1.80 2.10 12.47
CA THR A 38 2.46 1.68 13.71
C THR A 38 1.46 1.50 14.86
N ALA A 39 0.52 2.45 15.03
CA ALA A 39 -0.52 2.33 16.06
C ALA A 39 -1.46 1.14 15.79
N LEU A 40 -1.78 0.89 14.51
CA LEU A 40 -2.52 -0.30 14.09
C LEU A 40 -1.77 -1.57 14.51
N LEU A 41 -0.49 -1.72 14.14
CA LEU A 41 0.30 -2.91 14.47
C LEU A 41 0.43 -3.13 15.99
N ALA A 42 0.66 -2.07 16.75
CA ALA A 42 0.78 -2.14 18.21
C ALA A 42 -0.50 -2.63 18.90
N SER A 43 -1.65 -2.50 18.24
CA SER A 43 -2.94 -2.94 18.75
C SER A 43 -3.32 -4.37 18.34
N LEU A 44 -2.45 -5.07 17.61
CA LEU A 44 -2.66 -6.44 17.12
C LEU A 44 -1.76 -7.44 17.86
N PRO A 45 -2.24 -8.68 18.10
CA PRO A 45 -1.39 -9.72 18.68
C PRO A 45 -0.27 -10.10 17.69
N GLU A 46 0.85 -10.63 18.19
CA GLU A 46 2.03 -10.96 17.36
C GLU A 46 1.75 -11.95 16.22
N ASN A 47 0.78 -12.84 16.41
CA ASN A 47 0.39 -13.85 15.42
C ASN A 47 -0.64 -13.37 14.39
N ALA A 48 -1.02 -12.08 14.38
CA ALA A 48 -2.00 -11.60 13.40
C ALA A 48 -1.39 -11.49 12.00
N VAL A 49 -2.10 -12.02 11.01
CA VAL A 49 -1.82 -11.89 9.58
C VAL A 49 -2.60 -10.70 9.04
N ILE A 50 -1.88 -9.77 8.41
CA ILE A 50 -2.39 -8.47 7.99
C ILE A 50 -2.32 -8.41 6.47
N ALA A 51 -3.49 -8.35 5.84
CA ALA A 51 -3.67 -8.09 4.43
C ALA A 51 -3.97 -6.60 4.26
N VAL A 52 -3.06 -5.85 3.64
CA VAL A 52 -3.19 -4.40 3.43
C VAL A 52 -3.35 -4.09 1.95
N ASP A 53 -4.37 -3.30 1.59
CA ASP A 53 -4.57 -2.77 0.23
C ASP A 53 -3.61 -1.61 -0.05
N MET A 54 -2.32 -1.95 -0.08
CA MET A 54 -1.25 -0.99 -0.33
C MET A 54 -0.05 -1.73 -0.90
N PRO A 55 0.63 -1.16 -1.90
CA PRO A 55 1.81 -1.79 -2.48
C PRO A 55 2.96 -1.92 -1.48
N ILE A 56 3.66 -3.06 -1.55
CA ILE A 56 4.84 -3.36 -0.74
C ILE A 56 6.03 -3.69 -1.63
N GLY A 57 7.19 -3.10 -1.33
CA GLY A 57 8.43 -3.34 -2.06
C GLY A 57 8.51 -2.47 -3.32
N LEU A 58 8.89 -1.21 -3.13
CA LEU A 58 9.04 -0.25 -4.23
C LEU A 58 10.27 -0.56 -5.10
N PRO A 59 10.15 -0.48 -6.43
CA PRO A 59 11.28 -0.71 -7.32
C PRO A 59 12.17 0.54 -7.40
N ASP A 60 13.42 0.35 -7.80
CA ASP A 60 14.28 1.49 -8.16
C ASP A 60 13.98 1.98 -9.59
N LEU A 61 13.60 1.06 -10.48
CA LEU A 61 13.14 1.34 -11.85
C LEU A 61 11.80 0.64 -12.11
N SER A 62 10.77 1.37 -12.51
CA SER A 62 9.45 0.80 -12.83
C SER A 62 9.38 0.33 -14.29
N GLY A 63 9.06 -0.94 -14.51
CA GLY A 63 8.92 -1.52 -15.85
C GLY A 63 7.47 -1.62 -16.35
N LYS A 64 7.31 -1.90 -17.66
CA LYS A 64 6.02 -2.26 -18.24
C LYS A 64 5.40 -3.45 -17.51
N GLY A 65 4.13 -3.31 -17.10
CA GLY A 65 3.41 -4.35 -16.37
C GLY A 65 3.54 -4.25 -14.85
N GLY A 66 4.50 -3.47 -14.34
CA GLY A 66 4.64 -3.19 -12.92
C GLY A 66 5.53 -4.17 -12.17
N ARG A 67 5.38 -4.20 -10.84
CA ARG A 67 6.05 -5.17 -9.95
C ARG A 67 5.46 -6.57 -10.09
N GLY A 68 6.09 -7.55 -9.43
CA GLY A 68 5.63 -8.94 -9.39
C GLY A 68 4.13 -9.10 -9.09
N PRO A 69 3.59 -8.53 -7.99
CA PRO A 69 2.17 -8.63 -7.67
C PRO A 69 1.26 -8.07 -8.78
N GLU A 70 1.57 -6.87 -9.26
CA GLU A 70 0.81 -6.19 -10.32
C GLU A 70 0.79 -7.00 -11.62
N ALA A 71 1.94 -7.57 -12.02
CA ALA A 71 2.09 -8.37 -13.23
C ALA A 71 1.33 -9.71 -13.13
N LEU A 72 1.30 -10.33 -11.95
CA LEU A 72 0.61 -11.59 -11.70
C LEU A 72 -0.92 -11.43 -11.63
N VAL A 73 -1.39 -10.32 -11.05
CA VAL A 73 -2.81 -10.06 -10.86
C VAL A 73 -3.49 -9.58 -12.14
N ARG A 74 -2.82 -8.72 -12.93
CA ARG A 74 -3.42 -8.06 -14.10
C ARG A 74 -4.11 -9.03 -15.09
N PRO A 75 -3.54 -10.21 -15.44
CA PRO A 75 -4.22 -11.17 -16.31
C PRO A 75 -5.55 -11.71 -15.76
N LEU A 76 -5.73 -11.75 -14.43
CA LEU A 76 -6.92 -12.29 -13.77
C LEU A 76 -8.14 -11.36 -13.84
N LEU A 77 -7.92 -10.09 -14.16
CA LEU A 77 -8.95 -9.03 -14.03
C LEU A 77 -9.74 -8.75 -15.32
N GLY A 78 -9.31 -9.25 -16.47
CA GLY A 78 -9.95 -8.98 -17.76
C GLY A 78 -10.13 -7.48 -18.03
N ALA A 79 -11.37 -7.03 -18.24
CA ALA A 79 -11.68 -5.62 -18.46
C ALA A 79 -11.34 -4.69 -17.28
N ARG A 80 -11.17 -5.25 -16.06
CA ARG A 80 -10.84 -4.49 -14.83
C ARG A 80 -9.34 -4.26 -14.65
N GLN A 81 -8.50 -4.59 -15.62
CA GLN A 81 -7.04 -4.43 -15.54
C GLN A 81 -6.55 -3.04 -15.10
N SER A 82 -7.33 -1.98 -15.33
CA SER A 82 -7.01 -0.62 -14.88
C SER A 82 -7.19 -0.38 -13.39
N SER A 83 -7.84 -1.28 -12.64
CA SER A 83 -7.96 -1.17 -11.17
C SER A 83 -6.63 -1.43 -10.46
N VAL A 84 -5.67 -2.04 -11.15
CA VAL A 84 -4.30 -2.25 -10.65
C VAL A 84 -3.39 -1.19 -11.23
N PHE A 85 -3.03 -0.23 -10.40
CA PHE A 85 -2.06 0.81 -10.75
C PHE A 85 -0.64 0.25 -10.62
N SER A 86 0.21 0.56 -11.59
CA SER A 86 1.63 0.30 -11.46
C SER A 86 2.26 1.38 -10.59
N ILE A 87 2.96 0.95 -9.56
CA ILE A 87 3.55 1.87 -8.60
C ILE A 87 4.86 2.43 -9.15
N PRO A 88 5.07 3.76 -9.03
CA PRO A 88 6.30 4.39 -9.50
C PRO A 88 7.48 3.99 -8.63
N SER A 89 8.68 4.39 -9.06
CA SER A 89 9.92 4.10 -8.34
C SER A 89 9.90 4.68 -6.93
N ARG A 90 10.73 4.11 -6.04
CA ARG A 90 10.97 4.69 -4.71
C ARG A 90 11.40 6.16 -4.83
N ALA A 91 12.27 6.49 -5.78
CA ALA A 91 12.71 7.87 -5.99
C ALA A 91 11.54 8.83 -6.26
N ALA A 92 10.60 8.46 -7.14
CA ALA A 92 9.42 9.27 -7.44
C ALA A 92 8.49 9.43 -6.22
N LEU A 93 8.35 8.38 -5.43
CA LEU A 93 7.49 8.36 -4.26
C LEU A 93 8.03 9.21 -3.10
N TYR A 94 9.35 9.38 -3.04
CA TYR A 94 10.06 10.23 -2.06
C TYR A 94 10.50 11.59 -2.63
N ALA A 95 10.13 11.94 -3.86
CA ALA A 95 10.46 13.23 -4.47
C ALA A 95 9.90 14.43 -3.68
N GLU A 96 8.78 14.22 -2.97
CA GLU A 96 8.22 15.19 -2.03
C GLU A 96 7.53 14.45 -0.88
N THR A 97 7.97 14.75 0.35
CA THR A 97 7.50 14.06 1.56
C THR A 97 6.71 14.97 2.51
N ASN A 98 6.69 16.27 2.25
CA ASN A 98 5.99 17.23 3.11
C ASN A 98 4.47 17.03 3.04
N ASP A 99 3.80 17.35 4.15
CA ASP A 99 2.35 17.47 4.16
C ASP A 99 1.92 18.72 3.39
N PHE A 100 0.77 18.64 2.73
CA PHE A 100 0.25 19.71 1.89
C PHE A 100 -0.95 20.37 2.56
N THR A 101 -0.87 21.69 2.74
CA THR A 101 -1.97 22.48 3.30
C THR A 101 -2.80 23.20 2.22
N THR A 102 -2.32 23.22 0.97
CA THR A 102 -3.03 23.81 -0.17
C THR A 102 -3.04 22.86 -1.37
N ILE A 103 -4.05 23.05 -2.24
CA ILE A 103 -4.24 22.26 -3.46
C ILE A 103 -3.10 22.54 -4.46
N GLU A 104 -2.63 23.78 -4.52
CA GLU A 104 -1.54 24.21 -5.41
C GLU A 104 -0.23 23.53 -5.04
N ALA A 105 0.09 23.46 -3.73
CA ALA A 105 1.27 22.78 -3.24
C ALA A 105 1.22 21.27 -3.55
N TRP A 106 0.03 20.68 -3.41
CA TRP A 106 -0.21 19.27 -3.72
C TRP A 106 -0.01 18.96 -5.21
N TYR A 107 -0.55 19.79 -6.12
CA TYR A 107 -0.32 19.64 -7.56
C TYR A 107 1.15 19.87 -7.95
N ALA A 108 1.81 20.86 -7.36
CA ALA A 108 3.24 21.10 -7.63
C ALA A 108 4.10 19.89 -7.22
N ALA A 109 3.75 19.22 -6.12
CA ALA A 109 4.41 18.01 -5.67
C ALA A 109 4.13 16.81 -6.59
N HIS A 110 2.90 16.67 -7.08
CA HIS A 110 2.53 15.65 -8.06
C HIS A 110 3.35 15.79 -9.37
N ILE A 111 3.58 17.03 -9.82
CA ILE A 111 4.42 17.33 -10.97
C ILE A 111 5.86 16.87 -10.73
N ARG A 112 6.48 17.26 -9.60
CA ARG A 112 7.84 16.84 -9.24
C ARG A 112 7.98 15.32 -9.16
N ALA A 113 7.02 14.64 -8.52
CA ALA A 113 7.00 13.18 -8.47
C ALA A 113 6.89 12.55 -9.86
N SER A 114 6.10 13.15 -10.76
CA SER A 114 5.95 12.70 -12.14
C SER A 114 7.20 12.91 -12.98
N GLU A 115 7.93 14.01 -12.80
CA GLU A 115 9.22 14.26 -13.45
C GLU A 115 10.24 13.18 -13.07
N VAL A 116 10.34 12.84 -11.78
CA VAL A 116 11.22 11.75 -11.33
C VAL A 116 10.76 10.41 -11.89
N ALA A 117 9.45 10.12 -11.88
CA ALA A 117 8.90 8.87 -12.42
C ALA A 117 9.24 8.68 -13.91
N LEU A 118 9.14 9.73 -14.72
CA LEU A 118 9.51 9.69 -16.14
C LEU A 118 10.96 9.26 -16.39
N THR A 119 11.88 9.66 -15.50
CA THR A 119 13.31 9.29 -15.60
C THR A 119 13.64 7.94 -14.98
N THR A 120 12.72 7.37 -14.19
CA THR A 120 12.90 6.14 -13.43
C THR A 120 11.90 5.06 -13.84
N SER A 121 11.42 5.11 -15.08
CA SER A 121 10.55 4.08 -15.63
C SER A 121 10.85 3.76 -17.10
N ASP A 122 10.57 2.52 -17.50
CA ASP A 122 10.65 2.06 -18.88
C ASP A 122 9.38 1.26 -19.28
N PRO A 123 8.54 1.79 -20.19
CA PRO A 123 8.66 3.09 -20.85
C PRO A 123 8.47 4.26 -19.87
N PRO A 124 8.92 5.49 -20.22
CA PRO A 124 8.70 6.69 -19.42
C PRO A 124 7.22 6.91 -19.12
N ARG A 125 6.87 7.05 -17.84
CA ARG A 125 5.48 7.23 -17.38
C ARG A 125 5.42 8.10 -16.12
N GLY A 126 4.56 9.12 -16.17
CA GLY A 126 4.26 9.96 -15.00
C GLY A 126 3.39 9.25 -13.95
N VAL A 127 3.21 9.88 -12.80
CA VAL A 127 2.41 9.34 -11.69
C VAL A 127 0.93 9.66 -11.94
N SER A 128 0.02 8.70 -11.74
CA SER A 128 -1.41 9.01 -11.77
C SER A 128 -1.83 9.80 -10.52
N ILE A 129 -2.82 10.68 -10.66
CA ILE A 129 -3.27 11.51 -9.54
C ILE A 129 -3.83 10.68 -8.38
N GLN A 130 -4.43 9.52 -8.70
CA GLN A 130 -4.91 8.55 -7.72
C GLN A 130 -3.75 7.85 -6.98
N ALA A 131 -2.70 7.42 -7.70
CA ALA A 131 -1.53 6.83 -7.06
C ALA A 131 -0.83 7.85 -6.16
N PHE A 132 -0.70 9.10 -6.62
CA PHE A 132 -0.12 10.18 -5.81
C PHE A 132 -0.90 10.43 -4.51
N GLY A 133 -2.23 10.34 -4.55
CA GLY A 133 -3.10 10.50 -3.37
C GLY A 133 -2.83 9.52 -2.23
N ILE A 134 -2.21 8.37 -2.50
CA ILE A 134 -1.88 7.36 -1.48
C ILE A 134 -0.38 7.29 -1.13
N PHE A 135 0.46 8.15 -1.70
CA PHE A 135 1.92 8.14 -1.47
C PHE A 135 2.32 8.21 0.00
N ALA A 136 1.64 9.05 0.79
CA ALA A 136 1.92 9.17 2.22
C ALA A 136 1.75 7.84 2.95
N LYS A 137 0.71 7.07 2.59
CA LYS A 137 0.40 5.76 3.16
C LYS A 137 1.38 4.68 2.69
N ILE A 138 1.79 4.73 1.43
CA ILE A 138 2.84 3.85 0.90
C ILE A 138 4.17 4.10 1.62
N ARG A 139 4.59 5.36 1.78
CA ARG A 139 5.82 5.72 2.52
C ARG A 139 5.80 5.20 3.95
N GLU A 140 4.66 5.33 4.61
CA GLU A 140 4.47 4.88 5.98
C GLU A 140 4.76 3.37 6.12
N ILE A 141 4.24 2.54 5.20
CA ILE A 141 4.51 1.10 5.19
C ILE A 141 5.94 0.78 4.73
N ASP A 142 6.43 1.42 3.65
CA ASP A 142 7.76 1.20 3.10
C ASP A 142 8.85 1.46 4.16
N ALA A 143 8.82 2.62 4.82
CA ALA A 143 9.76 2.96 5.88
C ALA A 143 9.70 1.96 7.05
N LEU A 144 8.50 1.53 7.43
CA LEU A 144 8.32 0.60 8.54
C LEU A 144 8.84 -0.81 8.22
N LEU A 145 8.52 -1.35 7.04
CA LEU A 145 8.98 -2.68 6.62
C LEU A 145 10.49 -2.73 6.31
N ILE A 146 11.08 -1.58 5.97
CA ILE A 146 12.54 -1.42 5.91
C ILE A 146 13.12 -1.50 7.32
N ALA A 147 12.61 -0.71 8.27
CA ALA A 147 13.10 -0.64 9.64
C ALA A 147 12.83 -1.90 10.47
N ARG A 148 11.81 -2.68 10.13
CA ARG A 148 11.33 -3.85 10.88
C ARG A 148 11.17 -5.07 9.98
N PRO A 149 12.27 -5.77 9.64
CA PRO A 149 12.22 -6.96 8.80
C PRO A 149 11.35 -8.09 9.37
N ASP A 150 11.16 -8.14 10.68
CA ASP A 150 10.29 -9.10 11.39
C ASP A 150 8.82 -8.98 10.97
N LEU A 151 8.37 -7.80 10.51
CA LEU A 151 7.00 -7.59 10.06
C LEU A 151 6.70 -8.21 8.69
N ARG A 152 7.72 -8.51 7.89
CA ARG A 152 7.56 -9.02 6.51
C ARG A 152 6.94 -10.42 6.45
N GLY A 153 6.95 -11.16 7.56
CA GLY A 153 6.29 -12.46 7.68
C GLY A 153 4.80 -12.38 8.04
N ARG A 154 4.26 -11.18 8.28
CA ARG A 154 2.89 -11.01 8.75
C ARG A 154 2.12 -9.84 8.13
N VAL A 155 2.79 -8.92 7.43
CA VAL A 155 2.16 -7.84 6.66
C VAL A 155 2.30 -8.17 5.17
N PHE A 156 1.17 -8.30 4.48
CA PHE A 156 1.08 -8.73 3.09
C PHE A 156 0.28 -7.72 2.28
N GLU A 157 0.80 -7.39 1.09
CA GLU A 157 0.06 -6.65 0.08
C GLU A 157 -1.13 -7.49 -0.35
N SER A 158 -2.30 -6.88 -0.42
CA SER A 158 -3.54 -7.50 -0.83
C SER A 158 -4.17 -6.75 -1.99
N HIS A 159 -4.85 -7.49 -2.86
CA HIS A 159 -5.49 -6.99 -4.07
C HIS A 159 -7.00 -7.27 -3.97
N PRO A 160 -7.80 -6.39 -3.35
CA PRO A 160 -9.24 -6.62 -3.18
C PRO A 160 -9.98 -6.78 -4.51
N GLU A 161 -9.48 -6.16 -5.58
CA GLU A 161 -9.96 -6.32 -6.95
C GLU A 161 -9.91 -7.77 -7.44
N VAL A 162 -9.05 -8.62 -6.87
CA VAL A 162 -9.01 -10.07 -7.13
C VAL A 162 -9.81 -10.85 -6.09
N ALA A 163 -9.70 -10.47 -4.83
CA ALA A 163 -10.28 -11.21 -3.71
C ALA A 163 -11.82 -11.26 -3.75
N PHE A 164 -12.46 -10.25 -4.33
CA PHE A 164 -13.91 -10.11 -4.41
C PHE A 164 -14.42 -10.08 -5.87
N CYS A 165 -13.65 -10.69 -6.79
CA CYS A 165 -13.86 -10.70 -8.24
C CYS A 165 -15.20 -11.25 -8.70
#